data_AF-A0A177Q9A4-F1
#
_entry.id   AF-A0A177Q9A4-F1
#
_cell.length_a   1.000
_cell.length_b   1.000
_cell.length_c   1.000
_cell.angle_alpha   90.00
_cell.angle_beta   90.00
_cell.angle_gamma   90.00
#
_symmetry.space_group_name_H-M   'P 1'
#
loop_
_entity.id
_entity.type
_entity.pdbx_description
1 polymer ?
#
loop_
_entity_poly.entity_id
_entity_poly.type
_entity_poly.pdbx_seq_one_letter_code
_entity_poly.pdbx_strand_id
1 'polypeptide(L)' 'MTREQMIARAMAHGPDETRRLALDKIDENARSTSTWGAADHRKARDKVEQTYTEERTAMDRLSDEQLEAL' A
#
# COMPACT_ATOMS: atom_id res chain seq x y z
N MET A 1 7.24 0.60 -17.63
CA MET A 1 7.94 1.08 -16.42
C MET A 1 8.64 -0.12 -15.80
N THR A 2 9.92 -0.02 -15.45
CA THR A 2 10.67 -1.13 -14.84
C THR A 2 10.38 -1.23 -13.34
N ARG A 3 10.66 -2.39 -12.74
CA ARG A 3 10.53 -2.61 -11.28
C ARG A 3 11.31 -1.55 -10.48
N GLU A 4 12.50 -1.20 -10.95
CA GLU A 4 13.37 -0.20 -10.32
C GLU A 4 12.78 1.21 -10.38
N GLN A 5 12.16 1.57 -11.51
CA GLN A 5 11.45 2.83 -11.65
C GLN A 5 10.23 2.92 -10.72
N MET A 6 9.51 1.81 -10.52
CA MET A 6 8.39 1.75 -9.57
C MET A 6 8.87 1.91 -8.12
N ILE A 7 9.97 1.25 -7.74
CA ILE A 7 10.55 1.35 -6.39
C ILE A 7 11.07 2.77 -6.13
N ALA A 8 11.82 3.36 -7.06
CA ALA A 8 12.33 4.72 -6.92
C ALA A 8 11.19 5.74 -6.79
N ARG A 9 10.11 5.54 -7.55
CA ARG A 9 8.90 6.36 -7.48
C ARG A 9 8.17 6.20 -6.14
N ALA A 10 8.00 4.97 -5.66
CA ALA A 10 7.39 4.68 -4.36
C ALA A 10 8.16 5.36 -3.21
N MET A 11 9.50 5.25 -3.22
CA MET A 11 10.35 5.89 -2.22
C MET A 11 10.31 7.43 -2.29
N ALA A 12 10.07 8.01 -3.46
CA ALA A 12 10.00 9.46 -3.63
C ALA A 12 8.64 10.08 -3.24
N HIS A 13 7.54 9.32 -3.32
CA HIS A 13 6.17 9.85 -3.16
C HIS A 13 5.45 9.35 -1.90
N GLY A 14 6.11 8.55 -1.06
CA GLY A 14 5.63 8.19 0.27
C GLY A 14 4.63 7.01 0.30
N PRO A 15 3.96 6.81 1.46
CA PRO A 15 3.15 5.62 1.72
C PRO A 15 1.93 5.50 0.80
N ASP A 16 1.34 6.62 0.39
CA ASP A 16 0.14 6.65 -0.47
C ASP A 16 0.44 6.12 -1.89
N GLU A 17 1.58 6.50 -2.45
CA GLU A 17 2.02 6.00 -3.76
C GLU A 17 2.46 4.53 -3.68
N THR A 18 3.09 4.14 -2.57
CA THR A 18 3.49 2.75 -2.33
C THR A 18 2.27 1.82 -2.28
N ARG A 19 1.21 2.23 -1.54
CA ARG A 19 -0.09 1.55 -1.54
C ARG A 19 -0.67 1.43 -2.95
N ARG A 20 -0.71 2.53 -3.69
CA ARG A 20 -1.27 2.55 -5.06
C ARG A 20 -0.55 1.56 -5.97
N LEU A 21 0.78 1.57 -5.97
CA LEU A 21 1.60 0.67 -6.79
C LEU A 21 1.41 -0.80 -6.42
N ALA A 22 1.26 -1.11 -5.12
CA ALA A 22 0.98 -2.47 -4.66
C ALA A 22 -0.40 -2.96 -5.13
N LEU A 23 -1.44 -2.13 -5.02
CA LEU A 23 -2.79 -2.45 -5.51
C LEU A 23 -2.82 -2.62 -7.03
N ASP A 24 -2.17 -1.71 -7.76
CA ASP A 24 -2.05 -1.79 -9.23
C ASP A 24 -1.42 -3.12 -9.64
N LYS A 25 -0.40 -3.59 -8.91
CA LYS A 25 0.27 -4.86 -9.22
C LYS A 25 -0.57 -6.09 -8.91
N ILE A 26 -1.30 -6.08 -7.80
CA ILE A 26 -2.26 -7.15 -7.46
C ILE A 26 -3.35 -7.23 -8.53
N ASP A 27 -3.85 -6.08 -8.97
CA ASP A 27 -4.87 -5.96 -9.99
C ASP A 27 -4.40 -6.44 -11.36
N GLU A 28 -3.19 -6.04 -11.76
CA GLU A 28 -2.54 -6.52 -12.98
C GLU A 28 -2.42 -8.05 -12.98
N ASN A 29 -1.91 -8.62 -11.89
CA ASN A 29 -1.72 -10.07 -11.78
C ASN A 29 -3.06 -10.83 -11.78
N ALA A 30 -4.08 -10.28 -11.14
CA ALA A 30 -5.41 -10.89 -11.12
C ALA A 30 -6.06 -10.87 -12.50
N ARG A 31 -5.87 -9.79 -13.27
CA ARG A 31 -6.34 -9.70 -14.66
C ARG A 31 -5.57 -10.65 -15.57
N SER A 32 -4.24 -10.74 -15.44
CA SER A 32 -3.43 -11.61 -16.30
C SER A 32 -3.68 -13.10 -16.04
N THR A 33 -4.09 -13.47 -14.83
CA THR A 33 -4.39 -14.86 -14.45
C THR A 33 -5.88 -15.20 -14.45
N SER A 34 -6.75 -14.27 -14.88
CA SER A 34 -8.22 -14.42 -14.84
C SER A 34 -8.78 -14.74 -13.44
N THR A 35 -8.11 -14.28 -12.39
CA THR A 35 -8.53 -14.42 -10.98
C THR A 35 -9.11 -13.12 -10.42
N TRP A 36 -9.42 -12.15 -11.29
CA TRP A 36 -10.06 -10.89 -10.90
C TRP A 36 -11.36 -11.13 -10.12
N GLY A 37 -11.46 -10.55 -8.93
CA GLY A 37 -12.61 -10.74 -8.06
C GLY A 37 -12.69 -12.12 -7.40
N ALA A 38 -11.65 -12.96 -7.50
CA ALA A 38 -11.55 -14.16 -6.68
C ALA A 38 -11.34 -13.82 -5.20
N ALA A 39 -11.58 -14.78 -4.31
CA ALA A 39 -11.40 -14.60 -2.87
C ALA A 39 -9.95 -14.18 -2.53
N ASP A 40 -8.96 -14.77 -3.20
CA ASP A 40 -7.55 -14.46 -2.97
C ASP A 40 -7.16 -13.08 -3.49
N HIS A 41 -7.71 -12.64 -4.63
CA HIS A 41 -7.53 -11.26 -5.13
C HIS A 41 -8.06 -10.23 -4.12
N ARG A 42 -9.27 -10.44 -3.59
CA ARG A 42 -9.83 -9.56 -2.57
C ARG A 42 -8.99 -9.54 -1.30
N LYS A 43 -8.63 -10.72 -0.77
CA LYS A 43 -7.78 -10.84 0.43
C LYS A 43 -6.44 -10.13 0.27
N ALA A 44 -5.81 -10.26 -0.90
CA ALA A 44 -4.55 -9.58 -1.19
C ALA A 44 -4.71 -8.05 -1.17
N ARG A 45 -5.79 -7.52 -1.78
CA ARG A 45 -6.11 -6.09 -1.70
C ARG A 45 -6.37 -5.63 -0.27
N ASP A 46 -7.23 -6.35 0.45
CA ASP A 46 -7.60 -6.02 1.83
C ASP A 46 -6.37 -6.00 2.73
N LYS A 47 -5.41 -6.90 2.52
CA LYS A 47 -4.16 -6.92 3.29
C LYS A 47 -3.31 -5.66 3.06
N VAL A 48 -3.21 -5.18 1.82
CA VAL A 48 -2.48 -3.93 1.51
C VAL A 48 -3.17 -2.73 2.15
N GLU A 49 -4.49 -2.66 2.08
CA GLU A 49 -5.28 -1.60 2.70
C GLU A 49 -5.17 -1.59 4.23
N GLN A 50 -5.22 -2.78 4.84
CA GLN A 50 -5.04 -2.96 6.28
C GLN A 50 -3.66 -2.46 6.70
N THR A 51 -2.59 -2.92 6.06
CA THR A 51 -1.22 -2.53 6.43
C THR A 51 -1.00 -1.03 6.28
N TYR A 52 -1.49 -0.42 5.19
CA TYR A 52 -1.41 1.02 5.02
C TYR A 52 -2.14 1.78 6.14
N THR A 53 -3.33 1.31 6.53
CA THR A 53 -4.11 1.94 7.61
C THR A 53 -3.43 1.80 8.96
N GLU A 54 -2.85 0.64 9.25
CA GLU A 54 -2.08 0.37 10.48
C GLU A 54 -0.85 1.29 10.58
N GLU A 55 -0.08 1.41 9.49
CA GLU A 55 1.09 2.29 9.43
C GLU A 55 0.70 3.76 9.56
N ARG A 56 -0.35 4.21 8.87
CA ARG A 56 -0.89 5.58 8.98
C ARG A 56 -1.30 5.89 10.42
N THR A 57 -2.07 5.01 11.03
CA THR A 57 -2.53 5.15 12.42
C THR A 57 -1.37 5.18 13.40
N ALA A 58 -0.32 4.38 13.18
CA ALA A 58 0.87 4.39 14.01
C ALA A 58 1.66 5.71 13.88
N MET A 59 1.78 6.26 12.67
CA MET A 59 2.41 7.57 12.46
C MET A 59 1.62 8.71 13.10
N ASP A 60 0.29 8.70 12.98
CA ASP A 60 -0.57 9.71 13.60
C ASP A 60 -0.43 9.67 15.13
N ARG A 61 -0.44 8.48 15.74
CA ARG A 61 -0.20 8.31 17.19
C ARG A 61 1.17 8.80 17.64
N LEU A 62 2.23 8.48 16.90
CA LEU A 62 3.58 8.97 17.20
C LEU A 62 3.65 10.50 17.13
N SER A 63 2.95 11.10 16.16
CA SER A 63 2.84 12.56 16.04
C SER A 63 2.11 13.16 17.24
N ASP A 64 1.01 12.56 17.67
CA ASP A 64 0.24 13.02 18.83
C ASP A 64 1.04 12.92 20.13
N GLU A 65 1.72 11.79 20.38
CA GLU A 65 2.61 11.61 21.54
C GLU A 65 3.77 12.64 21.57
N GLN A 66 4.31 12.99 20.40
CA GLN A 66 5.35 14.03 20.28
C GLN A 66 4.82 15.44 20.56
N LEU A 67 3.57 15.72 20.20
CA LEU A 67 2.91 17.00 20.46
C LEU A 67 2.51 17.16 21.93
N GLU A 68 2.09 16.07 22.60
CA GLU A 68 1.77 16.08 24.04
C GLU A 68 3.02 16.20 24.94
N ALA A 69 4.21 15.86 24.42
CA ALA A 69 5.47 15.96 25.14
C ALA A 69 6.14 17.35 25.09
N LEU A 70 5.53 18.33 24.39
CA LEU A 70 5.98 19.74 24.26
C LEU A 70 5.22 20.67 25.21
#